data_AF-A0A173LQE1-F1
#
_entry.id   AF-A0A173LQE1-F1
#
_cell.length_a   1.000
_cell.length_b   1.000
_cell.length_c   1.000
_cell.angle_alpha   90.00
_cell.angle_beta   90.00
_cell.angle_gamma   90.00
#
_symmetry.space_group_name_H-M   'P 1'
#
loop_
_entity.id
_entity.type
_entity.pdbx_description
1 polymer ?
#
loop_
_entity_poly.entity_id
_entity_poly.type
_entity_poly.pdbx_seq_one_letter_code
_entity_poly.pdbx_strand_id
1 'polypeptide(L)'
;MNSPAAQSTKPTPTMQLWNKLSAKPLGTRLFSLGVALKAPYFGTVLPHVVEMRPGKAVVTAPKWWGIQNHIGTFHAIAACNLAEMAMGMVAEATVPSTHRWLPKGMTTEYLKITSGGLTATAELDEIPDFSAITSGVEIPVPVTFSDAEGKESVRATITIWVTPKK
;
A
#
# COMPACT_ATOMS: atom_id res chain seq x y z
N MET A 1 -27.25 8.57 24.59
CA MET A 1 -26.36 7.51 24.06
C MET A 1 -25.11 8.20 23.59
N ASN A 2 -24.02 8.10 24.35
CA ASN A 2 -22.78 8.81 24.05
C ASN A 2 -22.04 8.03 22.96
N SER A 3 -21.91 8.61 21.76
CA SER A 3 -20.94 8.16 20.77
C SER A 3 -19.56 8.08 21.43
N PRO A 4 -18.81 6.97 21.32
CA PRO A 4 -17.44 6.95 21.79
C PRO A 4 -16.67 7.97 20.96
N ALA A 5 -16.09 8.96 21.64
CA ALA A 5 -15.22 9.95 21.01
C ALA A 5 -14.11 9.20 20.28
N ALA A 6 -14.02 9.38 18.96
CA ALA A 6 -12.90 8.89 18.16
C ALA A 6 -11.61 9.41 18.80
N GLN A 7 -10.84 8.52 19.44
CA GLN A 7 -9.57 8.89 20.02
C GLN A 7 -8.68 9.42 18.89
N SER A 8 -8.27 10.67 18.99
CA SER A 8 -7.39 11.34 18.03
C SER A 8 -6.00 10.69 18.08
N THR A 9 -5.82 9.57 17.38
CA THR A 9 -4.53 8.92 17.24
C THR A 9 -3.65 9.75 16.32
N LYS A 10 -2.43 10.09 16.77
CA LYS A 10 -1.49 10.85 15.96
C LYS A 10 -1.17 10.06 14.68
N PRO A 11 -1.27 10.68 13.48
CA PRO A 11 -0.91 10.04 12.22
C PRO A 11 0.59 9.71 12.21
N THR A 12 0.96 8.65 11.48
CA THR A 12 2.37 8.27 11.28
C THR A 12 3.16 9.42 10.63
N PRO A 13 4.50 9.47 10.79
CA PRO A 13 5.32 10.44 10.07
C PRO A 13 5.14 10.37 8.55
N THR A 14 4.92 9.17 8.01
CA THR A 14 4.63 8.94 6.59
C THR A 14 3.32 9.62 6.18
N MET A 15 2.23 9.41 6.93
CA MET A 15 0.94 10.04 6.65
C MET A 15 0.98 11.56 6.81
N GLN A 16 1.74 12.07 7.80
CA GLN A 16 1.96 13.51 7.94
C GLN A 16 2.70 14.12 6.74
N LEU A 17 3.71 13.42 6.23
CA LEU A 17 4.44 13.84 5.04
C LEU A 17 3.54 13.82 3.80
N TRP A 18 2.73 12.77 3.64
CA TRP A 18 1.73 12.68 2.58
C TRP A 18 0.77 13.86 2.59
N ASN A 19 0.16 14.17 3.74
CA ASN A 19 -0.77 15.30 3.88
C ASN A 19 -0.14 16.65 3.52
N LYS A 20 1.16 16.83 3.80
CA LYS A 20 1.89 18.06 3.47
C LYS A 20 2.25 18.18 1.99
N LEU A 21 2.55 17.06 1.34
CA LEU A 21 3.06 17.06 -0.04
C LEU A 21 1.95 16.86 -1.06
N SER A 22 1.00 15.96 -0.84
CA SER A 22 0.00 15.55 -1.84
C SER A 22 -0.85 16.70 -2.42
N ALA A 23 -1.10 17.74 -1.63
CA ALA A 23 -1.83 18.93 -2.07
C ALA A 23 -1.03 19.88 -2.99
N LYS A 24 0.28 19.67 -3.15
CA LYS A 24 1.16 20.52 -3.97
C LYS A 24 1.35 19.95 -5.37
N PRO A 25 1.56 20.78 -6.40
CA PRO A 25 1.96 20.32 -7.72
C PRO A 25 3.19 19.41 -7.63
N LEU A 26 3.12 18.23 -8.27
CA LEU A 26 4.15 17.17 -8.22
C LEU A 26 4.45 16.59 -6.83
N GLY A 27 3.72 16.98 -5.78
CA GLY A 27 4.02 16.59 -4.42
C GLY A 27 3.86 15.08 -4.16
N THR A 28 2.93 14.42 -4.84
CA THR A 28 2.78 12.96 -4.79
C THR A 28 3.98 12.22 -5.40
N ARG A 29 4.63 12.80 -6.43
CA ARG A 29 5.87 12.29 -7.03
C ARG A 29 7.04 12.46 -6.07
N LEU A 30 7.18 13.63 -5.46
CA LEU A 30 8.21 13.88 -4.43
C LEU A 30 8.05 12.95 -3.23
N PHE A 31 6.81 12.74 -2.78
CA PHE A 31 6.52 11.78 -1.72
C PHE A 31 6.95 10.36 -2.12
N SER A 32 6.57 9.91 -3.32
CA SER A 32 6.90 8.57 -3.82
C SER A 32 8.41 8.37 -3.94
N LEU A 33 9.14 9.40 -4.39
CA LEU A 33 10.61 9.39 -4.37
C LEU A 33 11.16 9.28 -2.95
N GLY A 34 10.61 10.04 -1.99
CA GLY A 34 11.01 9.94 -0.58
C GLY A 34 10.80 8.54 0.00
N VAL A 35 9.67 7.89 -0.30
CA VAL A 35 9.39 6.51 0.09
C VAL A 35 10.41 5.55 -0.54
N ALA A 36 10.66 5.66 -1.84
CA ALA A 36 11.63 4.83 -2.55
C ALA A 36 13.07 5.04 -2.07
N LEU A 37 13.45 6.25 -1.64
CA LEU A 37 14.76 6.51 -1.04
C LEU A 37 14.91 5.87 0.35
N LYS A 38 13.83 5.87 1.14
CA LYS A 38 13.82 5.25 2.48
C LYS A 38 13.78 3.71 2.41
N ALA A 39 13.12 3.17 1.39
CA ALA A 39 13.01 1.73 1.13
C ALA A 39 13.43 1.43 -0.32
N PRO A 40 14.74 1.31 -0.60
CA PRO A 40 15.31 1.30 -1.95
C PRO A 40 14.72 0.28 -2.92
N TYR A 41 14.33 -0.89 -2.42
CA TYR A 41 13.80 -1.95 -3.28
C TYR A 41 12.48 -1.56 -3.96
N PHE A 42 11.67 -0.68 -3.36
CA PHE A 42 10.49 -0.13 -4.03
C PHE A 42 10.84 0.68 -5.26
N GLY A 43 12.01 1.34 -5.29
CA GLY A 43 12.47 2.11 -6.44
C GLY A 43 12.57 1.29 -7.74
N THR A 44 12.72 -0.04 -7.65
CA THR A 44 12.83 -0.94 -8.81
C THR A 44 11.56 -0.95 -9.68
N VAL A 45 10.38 -0.67 -9.11
CA VAL A 45 9.11 -0.66 -9.86
C VAL A 45 8.67 0.74 -10.28
N LEU A 46 9.49 1.76 -10.04
CA LEU A 46 9.18 3.18 -10.29
C LEU A 46 7.78 3.58 -9.77
N PRO A 47 7.48 3.30 -8.49
CA PRO A 47 6.13 3.43 -7.96
C PRO A 47 5.74 4.90 -7.83
N HIS A 48 4.45 5.17 -8.01
CA HIS A 48 3.85 6.47 -7.75
C HIS A 48 2.59 6.29 -6.92
N VAL A 49 2.66 6.70 -5.65
CA VAL A 49 1.49 6.77 -4.75
C VAL A 49 0.60 7.90 -5.21
N VAL A 50 -0.62 7.58 -5.63
CA VAL A 50 -1.60 8.54 -6.17
C VAL A 50 -2.71 8.87 -5.17
N GLU A 51 -3.03 7.93 -4.28
CA GLU A 51 -3.97 8.11 -3.18
C GLU A 51 -3.43 7.44 -1.92
N MET A 52 -3.59 8.09 -0.78
CA MET A 52 -3.32 7.51 0.54
C MET A 52 -4.25 8.17 1.56
N ARG A 53 -5.05 7.36 2.23
CA ARG A 53 -5.98 7.74 3.30
C ARG A 53 -6.21 6.54 4.23
N PRO A 54 -6.78 6.74 5.43
CA PRO A 54 -7.15 5.61 6.28
C PRO A 54 -8.00 4.60 5.50
N GLY A 55 -7.62 3.33 5.58
CA GLY A 55 -8.25 2.20 4.91
C GLY A 55 -7.89 2.02 3.43
N LYS A 56 -7.22 2.96 2.76
CA LYS A 56 -6.96 2.85 1.31
C LYS A 56 -5.67 3.51 0.84
N ALA A 57 -4.98 2.85 -0.07
CA ALA A 57 -3.93 3.46 -0.88
C ALA A 57 -3.97 2.94 -2.31
N VAL A 58 -3.63 3.83 -3.25
CA VAL A 58 -3.52 3.51 -4.68
C VAL A 58 -2.11 3.86 -5.14
N VAL A 59 -1.44 2.90 -5.77
CA VAL A 59 -0.06 3.05 -6.25
C VAL A 59 0.01 2.56 -7.69
N THR A 60 0.62 3.38 -8.55
CA THR A 60 0.80 3.06 -9.98
C THR A 60 2.26 2.73 -10.27
N ALA A 61 2.51 1.91 -11.29
CA ALA A 61 3.84 1.63 -11.79
C ALA A 61 3.82 1.51 -13.33
N PRO A 62 4.74 2.16 -14.05
CA PRO A 62 4.89 1.96 -15.47
C PRO A 62 5.55 0.61 -15.77
N LYS A 63 5.24 -0.01 -16.91
CA LYS A 63 6.10 -1.07 -17.44
C LYS A 63 7.36 -0.43 -18.02
N TRP A 64 8.52 -0.91 -17.62
CA TRP A 64 9.81 -0.49 -18.17
C TRP A 64 10.76 -1.69 -18.25
N TRP A 65 11.84 -1.56 -19.02
CA TRP A 65 12.73 -2.68 -19.36
C TRP A 65 13.30 -3.40 -18.12
N GLY A 66 13.55 -2.70 -17.01
CA GLY A 66 14.11 -3.27 -15.79
C GLY A 66 13.17 -4.19 -15.00
N ILE A 67 11.87 -4.21 -15.32
CA ILE A 67 10.87 -5.07 -14.65
C ILE A 67 10.10 -5.94 -15.64
N GLN A 68 10.66 -6.18 -16.82
CA GLN A 68 10.08 -7.12 -17.77
C GLN A 68 10.42 -8.56 -17.36
N ASN A 69 9.47 -9.47 -17.58
CA ASN A 69 9.77 -10.91 -17.57
C ASN A 69 10.29 -11.39 -18.94
N HIS A 70 10.61 -12.68 -19.03
CA HIS A 70 11.14 -13.33 -20.23
C HIS A 70 10.22 -13.28 -21.47
N ILE A 71 8.95 -12.90 -21.31
CA ILE A 71 7.99 -12.66 -22.41
C ILE A 71 7.68 -11.17 -22.64
N GLY A 72 8.45 -10.25 -22.05
CA GLY A 72 8.35 -8.81 -22.28
C GLY A 72 7.15 -8.11 -21.62
N THR A 73 6.52 -8.76 -20.62
CA THR A 73 5.34 -8.25 -19.90
C THR A 73 5.72 -7.81 -18.47
N PHE A 74 4.79 -7.19 -17.75
CA PHE A 74 5.04 -6.74 -16.38
C PHE A 74 5.37 -7.94 -15.48
N HIS A 75 6.55 -7.96 -14.85
CA HIS A 75 7.02 -9.12 -14.10
C HIS A 75 6.13 -9.39 -12.87
N ALA A 76 5.77 -10.65 -12.66
CA ALA A 76 4.91 -11.09 -11.55
C ALA A 76 5.41 -10.59 -10.18
N ILE A 77 6.70 -10.79 -9.88
CA ILE A 77 7.31 -10.30 -8.63
C ILE A 77 7.42 -8.77 -8.55
N ALA A 78 7.48 -8.07 -9.69
CA ALA A 78 7.38 -6.61 -9.67
C ALA A 78 5.95 -6.17 -9.30
N ALA A 79 4.92 -6.91 -9.72
CA ALA A 79 3.55 -6.66 -9.27
C ALA A 79 3.43 -6.91 -7.76
N CYS A 80 4.02 -7.99 -7.23
CA CYS A 80 4.09 -8.21 -5.79
C CYS A 80 4.79 -7.07 -5.03
N ASN A 81 5.90 -6.54 -5.56
CA ASN A 81 6.59 -5.39 -4.96
C ASN A 81 5.68 -4.13 -4.93
N LEU A 82 4.88 -3.93 -5.98
CA LEU A 82 3.89 -2.85 -6.02
C LEU A 82 2.73 -3.08 -5.03
N ALA A 83 2.25 -4.31 -4.87
CA ALA A 83 1.26 -4.66 -3.85
C ALA A 83 1.78 -4.37 -2.45
N GLU A 84 3.02 -4.78 -2.15
CA GLU A 84 3.66 -4.56 -0.87
C GLU A 84 3.75 -3.06 -0.53
N MET A 85 4.09 -2.24 -1.53
CA MET A 85 4.07 -0.78 -1.36
C MET A 85 2.67 -0.24 -1.09
N ALA A 86 1.65 -0.68 -1.86
CA ALA A 86 0.28 -0.22 -1.67
C ALA A 86 -0.27 -0.62 -0.29
N MET A 87 -0.09 -1.87 0.12
CA MET A 87 -0.43 -2.33 1.46
C MET A 87 0.31 -1.53 2.53
N GLY A 88 1.62 -1.30 2.36
CA GLY A 88 2.41 -0.53 3.31
C GLY A 88 1.90 0.90 3.48
N MET A 89 1.43 1.53 2.40
CA MET A 89 0.79 2.85 2.48
C MET A 89 -0.56 2.79 3.21
N VAL A 90 -1.36 1.73 3.05
CA VAL A 90 -2.57 1.53 3.87
C VAL A 90 -2.20 1.41 5.34
N ALA A 91 -1.20 0.59 5.67
CA ALA A 91 -0.77 0.40 7.04
C ALA A 91 -0.24 1.70 7.67
N GLU A 92 0.60 2.45 6.96
CA GLU A 92 1.08 3.76 7.40
C GLU A 92 -0.03 4.81 7.54
N ALA A 93 -1.10 4.74 6.73
CA ALA A 93 -2.22 5.67 6.81
C ALA A 93 -3.23 5.31 7.92
N THR A 94 -3.31 4.03 8.30
CA THR A 94 -4.42 3.49 9.09
C THR A 94 -3.99 3.07 10.50
N VAL A 95 -2.82 2.43 10.63
CA VAL A 95 -2.33 1.93 11.92
C VAL A 95 -1.86 3.12 12.77
N PRO A 96 -2.42 3.32 13.97
CA PRO A 96 -2.08 4.45 14.81
C PRO A 96 -0.66 4.34 15.37
N SER A 97 -0.07 5.49 15.75
CA SER A 97 1.30 5.52 16.29
C SER A 97 1.51 4.68 17.56
N THR A 98 0.43 4.34 18.28
CA THR A 98 0.43 3.46 19.46
C THR A 98 0.69 2.00 19.10
N HIS A 99 0.57 1.64 17.82
CA HIS A 99 0.79 0.29 17.30
C HIS A 99 1.97 0.27 16.33
N ARG A 100 2.45 -0.94 16.03
CA ARG A 100 3.37 -1.24 14.94
C ARG A 100 2.80 -2.37 14.10
N TRP A 101 3.20 -2.42 12.84
CA TRP A 101 2.77 -3.44 11.89
C TRP A 101 3.99 -4.08 11.22
N LEU A 102 3.85 -5.33 10.77
CA LEU A 102 4.86 -6.04 9.97
C LEU A 102 4.16 -6.99 8.99
N PRO A 103 4.57 -7.06 7.71
CA PRO A 103 4.12 -8.11 6.80
C PRO A 103 4.41 -9.50 7.36
N LYS A 104 3.42 -10.40 7.36
CA LYS A 104 3.51 -11.77 7.88
C LYS A 104 3.36 -12.83 6.79
N GLY A 105 2.59 -12.53 5.74
CA GLY A 105 2.38 -13.43 4.62
C GLY A 105 1.71 -12.71 3.45
N MET A 106 1.84 -13.28 2.26
CA MET A 106 1.19 -12.78 1.05
C MET A 106 0.72 -13.95 0.20
N THR A 107 -0.51 -13.84 -0.32
CA THR A 107 -1.05 -14.73 -1.35
C THR A 107 -1.34 -13.88 -2.59
N THR A 108 -0.96 -14.39 -3.77
CA THR A 108 -1.13 -13.66 -5.04
C THR A 108 -1.67 -14.61 -6.11
N GLU A 109 -2.64 -14.12 -6.89
CA GLU A 109 -3.25 -14.80 -8.02
C GLU A 109 -3.01 -13.97 -9.30
N TYR A 110 -2.44 -14.60 -10.34
CA TYR A 110 -2.20 -13.96 -11.63
C TYR A 110 -3.31 -14.35 -12.61
N LEU A 111 -4.24 -13.44 -12.84
CA LEU A 111 -5.48 -13.71 -13.58
C LEU A 111 -5.28 -13.51 -15.09
N LYS A 112 -4.50 -12.51 -15.47
CA LYS A 112 -4.29 -12.14 -16.87
C LYS A 112 -2.90 -11.54 -17.09
N ILE A 113 -2.34 -11.81 -18.28
CA ILE A 113 -1.10 -11.18 -18.74
C ILE A 113 -1.33 -9.69 -19.00
N THR A 114 -0.42 -8.84 -18.51
CA THR A 114 -0.48 -7.38 -18.72
C THR A 114 0.73 -6.87 -19.49
N SER A 115 0.46 -6.23 -20.62
CA SER A 115 1.48 -5.67 -21.51
C SER A 115 1.90 -4.24 -21.13
N GLY A 116 1.16 -3.57 -20.24
CA GLY A 116 1.37 -2.18 -19.83
C GLY A 116 1.71 -2.01 -18.35
N GLY A 117 1.67 -0.77 -17.88
CA GLY A 117 1.77 -0.45 -16.45
C GLY A 117 0.55 -0.95 -15.67
N LEU A 118 0.67 -0.92 -14.35
CA LEU A 118 -0.34 -1.41 -13.42
C LEU A 118 -0.73 -0.33 -12.41
N THR A 119 -1.98 -0.40 -11.95
CA THR A 119 -2.48 0.34 -10.78
C THR A 119 -2.86 -0.67 -9.71
N ALA A 120 -2.16 -0.66 -8.58
CA ALA A 120 -2.47 -1.45 -7.40
C ALA A 120 -3.33 -0.62 -6.44
N THR A 121 -4.50 -1.13 -6.08
CA THR A 121 -5.37 -0.54 -5.05
C THR A 121 -5.40 -1.47 -3.85
N ALA A 122 -4.86 -1.02 -2.74
CA ALA A 122 -4.97 -1.70 -1.46
C ALA A 122 -6.10 -1.03 -0.65
N GLU A 123 -7.08 -1.80 -0.21
CA GLU A 123 -8.26 -1.29 0.50
C GLU A 123 -8.74 -2.30 1.54
N LEU A 124 -8.93 -1.82 2.77
CA LEU A 124 -9.54 -2.60 3.86
C LEU A 124 -11.07 -2.54 3.72
N ASP A 125 -11.73 -3.69 3.87
CA ASP A 125 -13.20 -3.73 3.95
C ASP A 125 -13.72 -2.94 5.16
N GLU A 126 -13.01 -3.04 6.29
CA GLU A 126 -13.31 -2.31 7.52
C GLU A 126 -12.00 -1.91 8.22
N ILE A 127 -11.95 -0.69 8.78
CA ILE A 127 -10.82 -0.24 9.60
C ILE A 127 -10.97 -0.84 11.01
N PRO A 128 -9.99 -1.61 11.50
CA PRO A 128 -10.07 -2.22 12.83
C PRO A 128 -10.15 -1.19 13.96
N ASP A 129 -10.86 -1.53 15.04
CA ASP A 129 -10.73 -0.81 16.30
C ASP A 129 -9.40 -1.14 16.96
N PHE A 130 -8.38 -0.33 16.67
CA PHE A 130 -7.05 -0.50 17.23
C PHE A 130 -7.01 -0.36 18.77
N SER A 131 -8.01 0.23 19.41
CA SER A 131 -8.04 0.31 20.88
C SER A 131 -8.33 -1.04 21.54
N ALA A 132 -9.03 -1.94 20.83
CA ALA A 132 -9.31 -3.30 21.27
C ALA A 132 -8.12 -4.26 21.06
N ILE A 133 -7.13 -3.88 20.25
CA ILE A 133 -5.93 -4.69 19.97
C ILE A 133 -4.97 -4.54 21.15
N THR A 134 -5.08 -5.42 22.14
CA THR A 134 -4.19 -5.44 23.34
C THR A 134 -3.08 -6.48 23.25
N SER A 135 -3.22 -7.43 22.32
CA SER A 135 -2.21 -8.40 21.91
C SER A 135 -2.12 -8.40 20.38
N GLY A 136 -1.14 -9.10 19.80
CA GLY A 136 -0.97 -9.05 18.36
C GLY A 136 -2.12 -9.71 17.59
N VAL A 137 -2.49 -9.13 16.46
CA VAL A 137 -3.53 -9.63 15.55
C VAL A 137 -3.06 -9.61 14.10
N GLU A 138 -3.56 -10.55 13.31
CA GLU A 138 -3.39 -10.57 11.86
C GLU A 138 -4.50 -9.78 11.18
N ILE A 139 -4.12 -8.85 10.30
CA ILE A 139 -5.06 -8.08 9.49
C ILE A 139 -4.73 -8.35 8.02
N PRO A 140 -5.62 -9.02 7.25
CA PRO A 140 -5.45 -9.16 5.82
C PRO A 140 -5.71 -7.82 5.12
N VAL A 141 -4.83 -7.44 4.20
CA VAL A 141 -4.98 -6.25 3.35
C VAL A 141 -5.12 -6.70 1.90
N PRO A 142 -6.35 -6.69 1.36
CA PRO A 142 -6.60 -6.97 -0.05
C PRO A 142 -5.95 -5.93 -0.96
N VAL A 143 -5.44 -6.38 -2.10
CA VAL A 143 -4.87 -5.57 -3.18
C VAL A 143 -5.39 -6.08 -4.52
N THR A 144 -6.02 -5.20 -5.29
CA THR A 144 -6.46 -5.49 -6.66
C THR A 144 -5.66 -4.67 -7.67
N PHE A 145 -5.31 -5.28 -8.79
CA PHE A 145 -4.56 -4.63 -9.85
C PHE A 145 -5.41 -4.41 -11.09
N SER A 146 -5.42 -3.19 -11.62
CA SER A 146 -5.98 -2.90 -12.92
C SER A 146 -4.89 -2.56 -13.94
N ASP A 147 -5.05 -3.05 -15.17
CA ASP A 147 -4.25 -2.62 -16.32
C ASP A 147 -4.70 -1.24 -16.87
N ALA A 148 -4.09 -0.78 -17.96
CA ALA A 148 -4.44 0.47 -18.60
C ALA A 148 -5.86 0.51 -19.19
N GLU A 149 -6.50 -0.65 -19.39
CA GLU A 149 -7.89 -0.77 -19.84
C GLU A 149 -8.86 -0.88 -18.65
N GLY A 150 -8.36 -0.78 -17.40
CA GLY A 150 -9.16 -0.92 -16.18
C GLY A 150 -9.53 -2.37 -15.86
N LYS A 151 -8.94 -3.36 -16.52
CA LYS A 151 -9.25 -4.77 -16.30
C LYS A 151 -8.41 -5.35 -15.17
N GLU A 152 -9.04 -6.14 -14.31
CA GLU A 152 -8.35 -6.84 -13.23
C GLU A 152 -7.33 -7.84 -13.81
N SER A 153 -6.10 -7.79 -13.31
CA SER A 153 -5.00 -8.61 -13.83
C SER A 153 -4.33 -9.47 -12.77
N VAL A 154 -4.24 -8.96 -11.55
CA VAL A 154 -3.61 -9.60 -10.41
C VAL A 154 -4.45 -9.30 -9.17
N ARG A 155 -4.58 -10.29 -8.30
CA ARG A 155 -5.11 -10.12 -6.95
C ARG A 155 -4.05 -10.53 -5.96
N ALA A 156 -3.88 -9.75 -4.90
CA ALA A 156 -3.04 -10.13 -3.78
C ALA A 156 -3.74 -9.85 -2.46
N THR A 157 -3.39 -10.61 -1.43
CA THR A 157 -3.75 -10.31 -0.06
C THR A 157 -2.47 -10.40 0.75
N ILE A 158 -2.10 -9.30 1.41
CA ILE A 158 -0.93 -9.26 2.29
C ILE A 158 -1.44 -9.18 3.73
N THR A 159 -1.13 -10.19 4.52
CA THR A 159 -1.46 -10.23 5.94
C THR A 159 -0.39 -9.48 6.72
N ILE A 160 -0.80 -8.43 7.45
CA ILE A 160 0.06 -7.72 8.40
C ILE A 160 -0.21 -8.17 9.83
N TRP A 161 0.85 -8.27 10.62
CA TRP A 161 0.82 -8.49 12.05
C TRP A 161 0.86 -7.15 12.78
N VAL A 162 -0.23 -6.78 13.46
CA VAL A 162 -0.34 -5.52 14.20
C VAL A 162 -0.28 -5.77 15.70
N THR A 163 0.56 -5.01 16.40
CA THR A 163 0.77 -5.14 17.86
C THR A 163 0.89 -3.77 18.53
N PRO A 164 0.46 -3.62 19.80
CA PRO A 164 0.76 -2.43 20.60
C PRO A 164 2.26 -2.23 20.75
N LYS A 165 2.72 -0.98 20.67
CA LYS A 165 4.07 -0.61 21.10
C LYS A 165 4.16 -0.69 22.63
N LYS A 166 5.31 -1.12 23.13
CA LYS A 166 5.66 -1.02 24.55
C LYS A 166 5.94 0.42 24.91
#